data_AF-A0A969KBB7-F1
#
_entry.id   AF-A0A969KBB7-F1
#
_cell.length_a   1.000
_cell.length_b   1.000
_cell.length_c   1.000
_cell.angle_alpha   90.00
_cell.angle_beta   90.00
_cell.angle_gamma   90.00
#
_symmetry.space_group_name_H-M   'P 1'
#
loop_
_entity.id
_entity.type
_entity.pdbx_description
1 polymer ?
#
loop_
_entity_poly.entity_id
_entity_poly.type
_entity_poly.pdbx_seq_one_letter_code
_entity_poly.pdbx_strand_id
1 'polypeptide(L)'
;MTVYTSELQTGQRIFIENVGEQTLVTLMSGGPGQQQSQRTGVDSGAWLAPPVLFRVAGGVILRLDTSKGQFLFQVQSSGLAAFSSPPSLANADVLPLRQATSSETPGFTPMEPMEPMKPMKPMPPMEPMKPMEPMPPMQMQMGSMKMQMGPPGQQAAPKRFCTRCGEAVGPEDRFCGHCGHRLVPGEV
;
A
#
# COMPACT_ATOMS: atom_id res chain seq x y z
N MET A 1 4.79 -26.56 0.41
CA MET A 1 5.00 -25.12 0.26
C MET A 1 6.35 -24.81 0.86
N THR A 2 7.30 -24.32 0.05
CA THR A 2 8.66 -24.04 0.50
C THR A 2 8.82 -22.54 0.61
N VAL A 3 9.25 -22.08 1.79
CA VAL A 3 9.48 -20.66 2.06
C VAL A 3 10.96 -20.46 2.36
N TYR A 4 11.55 -19.42 1.78
CA TYR A 4 12.91 -18.99 2.07
C TYR A 4 12.89 -17.58 2.62
N THR A 5 13.80 -17.30 3.56
CA THR A 5 13.97 -15.97 4.15
C THR A 5 15.42 -15.56 4.19
N SER A 6 15.67 -14.27 4.08
CA SER A 6 16.98 -13.66 4.26
C SER A 6 16.84 -12.26 4.83
N GLU A 7 17.86 -11.79 5.54
CA GLU A 7 18.01 -10.38 5.90
C GLU A 7 18.66 -9.63 4.73
N LEU A 8 18.05 -8.53 4.29
CA LEU A 8 18.54 -7.71 3.17
C LEU A 8 19.45 -6.58 3.66
N GLN A 9 19.07 -5.97 4.78
CA GLN A 9 19.79 -4.92 5.50
C GLN A 9 19.22 -4.86 6.92
N THR A 10 19.85 -4.09 7.81
CA THR A 10 19.42 -3.98 9.21
C THR A 10 17.94 -3.62 9.29
N GLY A 11 17.14 -4.52 9.88
CA GLY A 11 15.69 -4.31 10.05
C GLY A 11 14.84 -4.59 8.80
N GLN A 12 15.43 -5.02 7.69
CA GLN A 12 14.69 -5.44 6.49
C GLN A 12 14.87 -6.92 6.19
N ARG A 13 13.76 -7.66 6.12
CA ARG A 13 13.72 -9.08 5.78
C ARG A 13 12.91 -9.33 4.52
N ILE A 14 13.30 -10.34 3.78
CA ILE A 14 12.55 -10.87 2.63
C ILE A 14 12.10 -12.28 2.93
N PHE A 15 10.89 -12.61 2.49
CA PHE A 15 10.35 -13.95 2.44
C PHE A 15 9.96 -14.25 1.00
N ILE A 16 10.35 -15.42 0.51
CA ILE A 16 10.13 -15.85 -0.85
C ILE A 16 9.43 -17.20 -0.76
N GLU A 17 8.22 -17.27 -1.29
CA GLU A 17 7.31 -18.40 -1.18
C GLU A 17 6.93 -18.87 -2.57
N ASN A 18 6.90 -20.19 -2.79
CA ASN A 18 6.26 -20.75 -3.99
C ASN A 18 4.89 -21.32 -3.65
N VAL A 19 3.84 -20.77 -4.27
CA VAL A 19 2.45 -21.19 -4.12
C VAL A 19 1.91 -21.57 -5.50
N GLY A 20 1.90 -22.88 -5.77
CA GLY A 20 1.49 -23.41 -7.07
C GLY A 20 2.47 -23.01 -8.17
N GLU A 21 2.02 -22.14 -9.08
CA GLU A 21 2.85 -21.55 -10.14
C GLU A 21 3.29 -20.11 -9.85
N GLN A 22 2.88 -19.54 -8.71
CA GLN A 22 3.20 -18.14 -8.38
C GLN A 22 4.29 -18.07 -7.31
N THR A 23 5.26 -17.18 -7.54
CA THR A 23 6.20 -16.77 -6.50
C THR A 23 5.63 -15.57 -5.78
N LEU A 24 5.46 -15.69 -4.46
CA LEU A 24 5.08 -14.60 -3.57
C LEU A 24 6.33 -14.12 -2.84
N VAL A 25 6.60 -12.82 -2.93
CA VAL A 25 7.67 -12.17 -2.20
C VAL A 25 7.08 -11.20 -1.19
N THR A 26 7.37 -11.43 0.08
CA THR A 26 6.98 -10.54 1.17
C THR A 26 8.22 -9.82 1.69
N LEU A 27 8.22 -8.50 1.61
CA LEU A 27 9.22 -7.64 2.21
C LEU A 27 8.69 -7.11 3.53
N MET A 28 9.51 -7.23 4.57
CA MET A 28 9.26 -6.66 5.88
C MET A 28 10.30 -5.61 6.17
N SER A 29 9.86 -4.40 6.49
CA SER A 29 10.70 -3.34 7.01
C SER A 29 10.24 -3.02 8.43
N GLY A 30 11.15 -3.15 9.40
CA GLY A 30 10.90 -2.85 10.80
C GLY A 30 11.75 -1.68 11.27
N GLY A 31 11.10 -0.63 11.77
CA GLY A 31 11.72 0.46 12.52
C GLY A 31 11.11 0.56 13.93
N PRO A 32 11.68 1.38 14.83
CA PRO A 32 11.12 1.58 16.16
C PRO A 32 9.66 2.06 16.07
N GLY A 33 8.71 1.21 16.46
CA GLY A 33 7.28 1.53 16.54
C GLY A 33 6.44 1.30 15.28
N GLN A 34 7.01 0.89 14.14
CA GLN A 34 6.24 0.55 12.94
C GLN A 34 6.87 -0.64 12.18
N GLN A 35 6.08 -1.68 11.95
CA GLN A 35 6.43 -2.82 11.11
C GLN A 35 5.53 -2.81 9.87
N GLN A 36 6.10 -2.46 8.72
CA GLN A 36 5.38 -2.46 7.46
C GLN A 36 5.78 -3.70 6.65
N SER A 37 4.79 -4.47 6.21
CA SER A 37 4.99 -5.55 5.25
C SER A 37 4.36 -5.19 3.91
N GLN A 38 5.01 -5.59 2.83
CA GLN A 38 4.49 -5.49 1.47
C GLN A 38 4.66 -6.84 0.77
N ARG A 39 3.64 -7.28 0.04
CA ARG A 39 3.63 -8.57 -0.65
C ARG A 39 3.44 -8.37 -2.15
N THR A 40 4.29 -8.99 -2.95
CA THR A 40 4.24 -8.97 -4.41
C THR A 40 4.14 -10.40 -4.93
N GLY A 41 3.19 -10.66 -5.82
CA GLY A 41 3.05 -11.94 -6.51
C GLY A 41 3.49 -11.84 -7.96
N VAL A 42 4.22 -12.85 -8.43
CA VAL A 42 4.64 -12.97 -9.82
C VAL A 42 4.33 -14.37 -10.31
N ASP A 43 3.73 -14.48 -11.49
CA ASP A 43 3.57 -15.76 -12.17
C ASP A 43 4.91 -16.21 -12.76
N SER A 44 5.67 -16.96 -11.95
CA SER A 44 7.01 -17.43 -12.30
C SER A 44 7.03 -18.89 -12.78
N GLY A 45 5.97 -19.66 -12.55
CA GLY A 45 5.98 -21.12 -12.66
C GLY A 45 6.59 -21.82 -11.45
N ALA A 46 6.60 -23.15 -11.49
CA ALA A 46 7.13 -24.02 -10.43
C ALA A 46 8.67 -23.90 -10.34
N TRP A 47 9.21 -23.92 -9.12
CA TRP A 47 10.66 -23.80 -8.90
C TRP A 47 11.37 -25.11 -9.25
N LEU A 48 12.43 -25.02 -10.05
CA LEU A 48 13.32 -26.14 -10.36
C LEU A 48 14.50 -26.21 -9.39
N ALA A 49 14.87 -25.08 -8.78
CA ALA A 49 15.91 -24.96 -7.77
C ALA A 49 15.51 -23.93 -6.70
N PRO A 50 16.17 -23.92 -5.52
CA PRO A 50 16.00 -22.86 -4.54
C PRO A 50 16.26 -21.47 -5.14
N PRO A 51 15.53 -20.43 -4.72
CA PRO A 51 15.82 -19.06 -5.13
C PRO A 51 17.24 -18.66 -4.71
N VAL A 52 17.83 -17.71 -5.42
CA VAL A 52 19.15 -17.16 -5.08
C VAL A 52 19.06 -15.66 -4.98
N LEU A 53 19.59 -15.09 -3.90
CA LEU A 53 19.70 -13.64 -3.72
C LEU A 53 21.15 -13.21 -3.93
N PHE A 54 21.32 -12.15 -4.71
CA PHE A 54 22.61 -11.54 -5.00
C PHE A 54 22.62 -10.11 -4.45
N ARG A 55 23.62 -9.76 -3.66
CA ARG A 55 23.92 -8.38 -3.29
C ARG A 55 24.87 -7.79 -4.32
N VAL A 56 24.49 -6.65 -4.88
CA VAL A 56 25.26 -5.87 -5.85
C VAL A 56 25.31 -4.41 -5.40
N ALA A 57 26.17 -3.59 -6.01
CA ALA A 57 26.28 -2.17 -5.70
C ALA A 57 24.94 -1.42 -5.84
N GLY A 58 24.06 -1.87 -6.76
CA GLY A 58 22.73 -1.28 -7.02
C GLY A 58 21.58 -1.88 -6.21
N GLY A 59 21.84 -2.70 -5.18
CA GLY A 59 20.81 -3.31 -4.33
C GLY A 59 20.85 -4.84 -4.31
N VAL A 60 19.68 -5.47 -4.18
CA VAL A 60 19.58 -6.93 -4.14
C VAL A 60 18.82 -7.44 -5.36
N ILE A 61 19.32 -8.52 -5.96
CA ILE A 61 18.73 -9.19 -7.11
C ILE A 61 18.27 -10.58 -6.69
N LEU A 62 17.02 -10.90 -6.99
CA LEU A 62 16.43 -12.22 -6.85
C LEU A 62 16.50 -12.96 -8.18
N ARG A 63 17.12 -14.14 -8.18
CA ARG A 63 17.07 -15.08 -9.29
C ARG A 63 16.17 -16.25 -8.94
N LEU A 64 15.26 -16.57 -9.87
CA LEU A 64 14.40 -17.74 -9.81
C LEU A 64 14.68 -18.62 -11.03
N ASP A 65 14.99 -19.88 -10.79
CA ASP A 65 15.14 -20.90 -11.83
C ASP A 65 13.85 -21.76 -11.81
N THR A 66 12.98 -21.58 -12.80
CA THR A 66 11.62 -22.16 -12.82
C THR A 66 11.30 -22.92 -14.11
N SER A 67 10.17 -23.61 -14.13
CA SER A 67 9.67 -24.31 -15.32
C SER A 67 9.36 -23.39 -16.52
N LYS A 68 9.10 -22.09 -16.28
CA LYS A 68 8.87 -21.08 -17.33
C LYS A 68 10.16 -20.41 -17.80
N GLY A 69 11.30 -20.69 -17.17
CA GLY A 69 12.61 -20.14 -17.50
C GLY A 69 13.30 -19.53 -16.29
N GLN A 70 14.36 -18.77 -16.55
CA GLN A 70 15.07 -18.03 -15.51
C GLN A 70 14.52 -16.60 -15.42
N PHE A 71 14.15 -16.18 -14.22
CA PHE A 71 13.72 -14.82 -13.93
C PHE A 71 14.71 -14.13 -13.01
N LEU A 72 15.00 -12.87 -13.31
CA LEU A 72 15.81 -11.98 -12.49
C LEU A 72 14.95 -10.77 -12.14
N PHE A 73 14.86 -10.46 -10.85
CA PHE A 73 14.12 -9.31 -10.33
C PHE A 73 15.02 -8.47 -9.44
N GLN A 74 14.91 -7.14 -9.54
CA GLN A 74 15.49 -6.25 -8.54
C GLN A 74 14.54 -6.18 -7.35
N VAL A 75 15.06 -6.42 -6.15
CA VAL A 75 14.33 -6.22 -4.91
C VAL A 75 14.38 -4.74 -4.57
N GLN A 76 13.22 -4.10 -4.56
CA GLN A 76 13.04 -2.69 -4.20
C GLN A 76 12.48 -2.56 -2.78
N SER A 77 12.30 -1.32 -2.29
CA SER A 77 11.66 -1.08 -1.00
C SER A 77 10.21 -1.58 -0.95
N SER A 78 9.51 -1.53 -2.08
CA SER A 78 8.08 -1.82 -2.19
C SER A 78 7.71 -3.12 -2.89
N GLY A 79 8.70 -3.96 -3.25
CA GLY A 79 8.42 -5.23 -3.93
C GLY A 79 9.52 -5.65 -4.89
N LEU A 80 9.12 -6.27 -5.99
CA LEU A 80 9.99 -6.70 -7.07
C LEU A 80 9.80 -5.82 -8.31
N ALA A 81 10.91 -5.51 -8.98
CA ALA A 81 10.91 -4.92 -10.31
C ALA A 81 11.57 -5.87 -11.30
N ALA A 82 10.96 -6.04 -12.46
CA ALA A 82 11.58 -6.74 -13.58
C ALA A 82 12.66 -5.86 -14.22
N PHE A 83 13.67 -6.50 -14.79
CA PHE A 83 14.67 -5.79 -15.57
C PHE A 83 14.23 -5.61 -17.02
N SER A 84 14.53 -4.45 -17.60
CA SER A 84 14.43 -4.23 -19.04
C SER A 84 15.61 -4.81 -19.82
N SER A 85 16.74 -5.05 -19.14
CA SER A 85 17.95 -5.66 -19.71
C SER A 85 18.68 -6.50 -18.65
N PRO A 86 19.43 -7.55 -19.03
CA PRO A 86 20.08 -8.43 -18.07
C PRO A 86 21.02 -7.64 -17.14
N PRO A 87 20.83 -7.70 -15.81
CA PRO A 87 21.71 -7.00 -14.88
C PRO A 87 23.09 -7.65 -14.87
N SER A 88 24.13 -6.83 -14.67
CA SER A 88 25.46 -7.36 -14.39
C SER A 88 25.51 -7.93 -12.97
N LEU A 89 25.85 -9.21 -12.86
CA LEU A 89 26.13 -9.89 -11.60
C LEU A 89 27.64 -9.95 -11.30
N ALA A 90 28.45 -9.14 -12.00
CA ALA A 90 29.88 -9.07 -11.75
C ALA A 90 30.16 -8.57 -10.33
N ASN A 91 30.94 -9.33 -9.57
CA ASN A 91 31.24 -9.08 -8.14
C ASN A 91 30.00 -9.10 -7.23
N ALA A 92 28.97 -9.87 -7.59
CA ALA A 92 27.81 -10.06 -6.74
C ALA A 92 28.12 -11.02 -5.58
N ASP A 93 27.79 -10.62 -4.35
CA ASP A 93 27.86 -11.50 -3.19
C ASP A 93 26.55 -12.29 -3.07
N VAL A 94 26.63 -13.61 -2.87
CA VAL A 94 25.43 -14.43 -2.66
C VAL A 94 24.96 -14.26 -1.22
N LEU A 95 23.70 -13.85 -1.04
CA LEU A 95 23.09 -13.75 0.28
C LEU A 95 22.60 -15.12 0.76
N PRO A 96 22.92 -15.51 2.01
CA PRO A 96 22.49 -16.79 2.55
C PRO A 96 20.99 -16.80 2.77
N LEU A 97 20.30 -17.71 2.08
CA LEU A 97 18.89 -17.97 2.28
C LEU A 97 18.69 -19.08 3.32
N ARG A 98 17.82 -18.84 4.29
CA ARG A 98 17.37 -19.84 5.25
C ARG A 98 16.00 -20.34 4.84
N GLN A 99 15.75 -21.64 4.90
CA GLN A 99 14.39 -22.15 4.79
C GLN A 99 13.59 -21.74 6.03
N ALA A 100 12.48 -21.05 5.81
CA ALA A 100 11.53 -20.68 6.85
C ALA A 100 10.31 -21.62 6.77
N THR A 101 9.63 -21.75 7.90
CA THR A 101 8.32 -22.38 7.94
C THR A 101 7.25 -21.37 7.52
N SER A 102 6.16 -21.85 6.90
CA SER A 102 5.06 -20.99 6.44
C SER A 102 4.36 -20.20 7.55
N SER A 103 4.63 -20.54 8.82
CA SER A 103 4.13 -19.83 10.00
C SER A 103 4.92 -18.55 10.32
N GLU A 104 6.11 -18.37 9.73
CA GLU A 104 6.98 -17.21 9.96
C GLU A 104 6.70 -16.05 8.99
N THR A 105 5.90 -16.26 7.95
CA THR A 105 5.50 -15.20 7.02
C THR A 105 4.35 -14.37 7.63
N PRO A 106 4.52 -13.05 7.82
CA PRO A 106 3.42 -12.22 8.27
C PRO A 106 2.39 -12.11 7.14
N GLY A 107 1.17 -12.55 7.40
CA GLY A 107 0.05 -12.46 6.46
C GLY A 107 -0.62 -13.78 6.09
N PHE A 108 -0.16 -14.92 6.63
CA PHE A 108 -0.86 -16.20 6.51
C PHE A 108 -1.30 -16.69 7.89
N THR A 109 -2.38 -16.11 8.43
CA THR A 109 -3.29 -16.89 9.26
C THR A 109 -4.37 -17.41 8.31
N PRO A 110 -4.32 -18.69 7.87
CA PRO A 110 -5.50 -19.31 7.28
C PRO A 110 -6.63 -19.08 8.28
N MET A 111 -7.66 -18.31 7.91
CA MET A 111 -8.85 -18.25 8.72
C MET A 111 -9.37 -19.67 8.78
N GLU A 112 -9.43 -20.25 9.97
CA GLU A 112 -10.07 -21.55 10.15
C GLU A 112 -11.48 -21.47 9.54
N PRO A 113 -11.94 -22.50 8.81
CA PRO A 113 -13.28 -22.53 8.28
C PRO A 113 -14.24 -22.24 9.43
N MET A 114 -14.97 -21.12 9.37
CA MET A 114 -15.96 -20.81 10.38
C MET A 114 -16.92 -22.00 10.45
N GLU A 115 -17.10 -22.56 11.64
CA GLU A 115 -18.10 -23.61 11.84
C GLU A 115 -19.46 -23.11 11.33
N PRO A 116 -20.23 -23.95 10.63
CA PRO A 116 -21.55 -23.58 10.14
C PRO A 116 -22.38 -23.04 11.31
N MET A 117 -22.81 -21.79 11.21
CA MET A 117 -23.67 -21.20 12.23
C MET A 117 -24.91 -22.07 12.40
N LYS A 118 -25.19 -22.50 13.63
CA LYS A 118 -26.40 -23.26 13.93
C LYS A 118 -27.61 -22.42 13.51
N PRO A 119 -28.63 -23.02 12.87
CA PRO A 119 -29.85 -22.32 12.50
C PRO A 119 -30.44 -21.62 13.74
N MET A 120 -30.60 -20.30 13.67
CA MET A 120 -31.28 -19.56 14.73
C MET A 120 -32.71 -20.07 14.83
N LYS A 121 -33.17 -20.33 16.06
CA LYS A 121 -34.58 -20.66 16.28
C LYS A 121 -35.46 -19.49 15.81
N PRO A 122 -36.59 -19.75 15.15
CA PRO A 122 -37.54 -18.70 14.79
C PRO A 122 -37.88 -17.88 16.02
N MET A 123 -37.76 -16.55 15.93
CA MET A 123 -38.20 -15.68 17.01
C MET A 123 -39.72 -15.84 17.19
N PRO A 124 -40.21 -15.87 18.44
CA PRO A 124 -41.64 -15.85 18.68
C PRO A 124 -42.24 -14.56 18.10
N PRO A 125 -43.52 -14.59 17.67
CA PRO A 125 -44.21 -13.40 17.18
C PRO A 125 -44.21 -12.33 18.28
N MET A 126 -43.78 -11.12 17.93
CA MET A 126 -43.84 -9.98 18.86
C MET A 126 -45.29 -9.67 19.19
N GLU A 127 -45.57 -9.47 20.48
CA GLU A 127 -46.86 -8.98 20.93
C GLU A 127 -47.12 -7.57 20.41
N PRO A 128 -48.39 -7.19 20.19
CA PRO A 128 -48.76 -5.84 19.77
C PRO A 128 -48.23 -4.81 20.78
N MET A 129 -47.36 -3.91 20.31
CA MET A 129 -46.91 -2.78 21.12
C MET A 129 -48.10 -1.91 21.51
N LYS A 130 -48.20 -1.58 22.79
CA LYS A 130 -49.16 -0.60 23.29
C LYS A 130 -48.89 0.76 22.63
N PRO A 131 -49.92 1.58 22.36
CA PRO A 131 -49.73 2.94 21.87
C PRO A 131 -48.79 3.71 22.80
N MET A 132 -47.67 4.20 22.27
CA MET A 132 -46.77 5.09 22.99
C MET A 132 -47.49 6.42 23.22
N GLU A 133 -47.48 6.89 24.48
CA GLU A 133 -47.90 8.25 24.81
C GLU A 133 -47.02 9.26 24.06
N PRO A 134 -47.58 10.41 23.63
CA PRO A 134 -46.82 11.45 22.95
C PRO A 134 -45.70 11.96 23.85
N MET A 135 -44.45 11.79 23.40
CA MET A 135 -43.29 12.30 24.13
C MET A 135 -43.30 13.83 24.16
N PRO A 136 -42.93 14.46 25.28
CA PRO A 136 -42.70 15.90 25.32
C PRO A 136 -41.56 16.30 24.37
N PRO A 137 -41.58 17.52 23.81
CA PRO A 137 -40.55 17.97 22.90
C PRO A 137 -39.18 18.00 23.59
N MET A 138 -38.22 17.24 23.05
CA MET A 138 -36.82 17.33 23.45
C MET A 138 -36.29 18.72 23.09
N GLN A 139 -35.96 19.52 24.11
CA GLN A 139 -35.23 20.77 23.91
C GLN A 139 -33.73 20.44 23.76
N MET A 140 -33.25 20.46 22.52
CA MET A 140 -31.82 20.39 22.21
C MET A 140 -31.20 21.77 22.44
N GLN A 141 -30.55 21.95 23.59
CA GLN A 141 -29.77 23.16 23.86
C GLN A 141 -28.35 22.98 23.28
N MET A 142 -28.19 23.30 21.99
CA MET A 142 -26.86 23.40 21.39
C MET A 142 -26.20 24.70 21.87
N GLY A 143 -25.35 24.59 22.89
CA GLY A 143 -24.50 25.67 23.35
C GLY A 143 -23.66 26.26 22.20
N SER A 144 -23.83 27.55 21.97
CA SER A 144 -22.86 28.47 21.36
C SER A 144 -22.04 27.98 20.15
N MET A 145 -22.64 27.28 19.19
CA MET A 145 -21.99 27.06 17.90
C MET A 145 -22.34 28.19 16.93
N LYS A 146 -21.43 29.15 16.83
CA LYS A 146 -21.50 30.30 15.91
C LYS A 146 -21.17 29.81 14.50
N MET A 147 -22.14 29.21 13.81
CA MET A 147 -22.03 28.96 12.37
C MET A 147 -22.26 30.28 11.64
N GLN A 148 -21.17 30.94 11.27
CA GLN A 148 -21.21 32.08 10.37
C GLN A 148 -21.43 31.56 8.94
N MET A 149 -22.68 31.41 8.55
CA MET A 149 -23.05 31.21 7.14
C MET A 149 -22.81 32.53 6.39
N GLY A 150 -21.75 32.56 5.58
CA GLY A 150 -21.56 33.60 4.57
C GLY A 150 -22.64 33.50 3.49
N PRO A 151 -23.00 34.62 2.83
CA PRO A 151 -24.06 34.66 1.82
C PRO A 151 -23.74 33.74 0.63
N PRO A 152 -24.76 33.10 0.02
CA PRO A 152 -24.56 32.30 -1.19
C PRO A 152 -24.39 33.27 -2.36
N GLY A 153 -23.13 33.56 -2.71
CA GLY A 153 -22.86 34.46 -3.82
C GLY A 153 -21.45 35.00 -3.84
N GLN A 154 -20.45 34.13 -3.94
CA GLN A 154 -19.14 34.51 -4.46
C GLN A 154 -18.62 33.34 -5.28
N GLN A 155 -18.90 33.41 -6.59
CA GLN A 155 -18.20 32.63 -7.60
C GLN A 155 -16.70 32.79 -7.34
N ALA A 156 -16.05 31.70 -6.94
CA ALA A 156 -14.62 31.67 -6.72
C ALA A 156 -13.94 32.11 -8.02
N ALA A 157 -13.28 33.27 -7.98
CA ALA A 157 -12.46 33.75 -9.08
C ALA A 157 -11.47 32.66 -9.50
N PRO A 158 -11.18 32.49 -10.80
CA PRO A 158 -10.26 31.48 -11.27
C PRO A 158 -8.89 31.70 -10.64
N LYS A 159 -8.44 30.74 -9.82
CA LYS A 159 -7.11 30.74 -9.23
C LYS A 159 -6.08 30.58 -10.36
N ARG A 160 -5.20 31.56 -10.52
CA ARG A 160 -4.10 31.51 -11.49
C ARG A 160 -2.87 30.91 -10.82
N PHE A 161 -2.06 30.20 -11.62
CA PHE A 161 -0.82 29.56 -11.15
C PHE A 161 0.34 29.98 -12.06
N CYS A 162 1.54 30.05 -11.50
CA CYS A 162 2.74 30.35 -12.26
C CYS A 162 3.09 29.18 -13.20
N THR A 163 3.23 29.44 -14.49
CA THR A 163 3.60 28.43 -15.50
C THR A 163 5.02 27.89 -15.34
N ARG A 164 5.88 28.57 -14.57
CA ARG A 164 7.28 28.17 -14.38
C ARG A 164 7.52 27.34 -13.12
N CYS A 165 6.85 27.63 -12.00
CA CYS A 165 7.07 26.95 -10.73
C CYS A 165 5.82 26.36 -10.07
N GLY A 166 4.63 26.61 -10.61
CA GLY A 166 3.36 26.10 -10.07
C GLY A 166 2.81 26.85 -8.86
N GLU A 167 3.50 27.90 -8.37
CA GLU A 167 3.03 28.69 -7.23
C GLU A 167 1.71 29.40 -7.53
N ALA A 168 0.83 29.51 -6.53
CA ALA A 168 -0.42 30.25 -6.65
C ALA A 168 -0.13 31.76 -6.79
N VAL A 169 -0.77 32.40 -7.76
CA VAL A 169 -0.58 33.83 -8.05
C VAL A 169 -1.93 34.53 -8.12
N GLY A 170 -1.96 35.77 -7.63
CA GLY A 170 -3.15 36.61 -7.65
C GLY A 170 -3.53 37.03 -9.09
N PRO A 171 -4.79 37.41 -9.32
CA PRO A 171 -5.25 37.86 -10.64
C PRO A 171 -4.52 39.12 -11.13
N GLU A 172 -4.08 39.98 -10.22
CA GLU A 172 -3.35 41.24 -10.49
C GLU A 172 -1.81 41.08 -10.48
N ASP A 173 -1.29 39.89 -10.18
CA ASP A 173 0.16 39.68 -10.10
C ASP A 173 0.79 39.71 -11.49
N ARG A 174 1.75 40.63 -11.69
CA ARG A 174 2.54 40.74 -12.92
C ARG A 174 3.79 39.86 -12.90
N PHE A 175 4.21 39.44 -11.71
CA PHE A 175 5.39 38.61 -11.47
C PHE A 175 5.09 37.60 -10.36
N CYS A 176 5.65 36.39 -10.46
CA CYS A 176 5.57 35.40 -9.40
C CYS A 176 6.49 35.80 -8.24
N GLY A 177 5.94 35.91 -7.02
CA GLY A 177 6.72 36.22 -5.81
C GLY A 177 7.72 35.14 -5.40
N HIS A 178 7.57 33.91 -5.92
CA HIS A 178 8.46 32.79 -5.62
C HIS A 178 9.66 32.70 -6.57
N CYS A 179 9.44 32.85 -7.89
CA CYS A 179 10.49 32.63 -8.90
C CYS A 179 10.82 33.86 -9.76
N GLY A 180 10.15 34.99 -9.56
CA GLY A 180 10.36 36.23 -10.31
C GLY A 180 9.88 36.19 -11.77
N HIS A 181 9.24 35.10 -12.21
CA HIS A 181 8.77 34.96 -13.58
C HIS A 181 7.61 35.93 -13.89
N ARG A 182 7.69 36.62 -15.02
CA ARG A 182 6.63 37.53 -15.49
C ARG A 182 5.40 36.72 -15.90
N LEU A 183 4.26 37.05 -15.33
CA LEU A 183 2.97 36.42 -15.61
C LEU A 183 2.29 37.19 -16.74
N VAL A 184 2.01 36.51 -17.85
CA VAL A 184 1.27 37.10 -18.98
C VAL A 184 -0.23 36.98 -18.67
N PRO A 185 -1.02 38.07 -18.70
CA PRO A 185 -2.46 37.98 -18.56
C PRO A 185 -3.08 37.45 -19.86
N GLY A 186 -3.73 36.28 -19.81
CA GLY A 186 -4.73 35.89 -20.81
C GLY A 186 -4.31 34.97 -21.96
N GLU A 187 -3.51 33.93 -21.73
CA GLU A 187 -3.49 32.78 -22.65
C GLU A 187 -4.22 31.60 -21.99
N VAL A 188 -5.44 31.36 -22.46
CA VAL A 188 -6.20 30.12 -22.30
C VAL A 188 -5.99 29.29 -23.55
#